data_AF-A0AAW2FH13-F1
#
_entry.id   AF-A0AAW2FH13-F1
#
_cell.length_a   1.000
_cell.length_b   1.000
_cell.length_c   1.000
_cell.angle_alpha   90.00
_cell.angle_beta   90.00
_cell.angle_gamma   90.00
#
_symmetry.space_group_name_H-M   'P 1'
#
loop_
_entity.id
_entity.type
_entity.pdbx_description
1 polymer ?
#
loop_
_entity_poly.entity_id
_entity_poly.type
_entity_poly.pdbx_seq_one_letter_code
_entity_poly.pdbx_strand_id
1 'polypeptide(L)'
;MLTEMATKNYIATSIYGCSVFLDVSNPTMRHAIQLRPHLIMNLVQTWQNCYPIRIHSINIINAPDYVDVVLRIFRSFMTEKMKNRVHVYTHRTIQNCFKDIPTDILPVELGGTGETLRELTEYWKKIINENRDWLLDEENDKDSLK
;
A
#
# COMPACT_ATOMS: atom_id res chain seq x y z
N MET A 1 -5.20 5.50 -9.06
CA MET A 1 -4.00 6.08 -9.69
C MET A 1 -2.79 5.14 -9.72
N LEU A 2 -2.03 4.92 -8.62
CA LEU A 2 -0.83 4.04 -8.66
C LEU A 2 -1.16 2.56 -8.92
N THR A 3 -2.23 2.06 -8.30
CA THR A 3 -2.72 0.69 -8.51
C THR A 3 -3.21 0.49 -9.94
N GLU A 4 -3.92 1.46 -10.50
CA GLU A 4 -4.38 1.45 -11.90
C GLU A 4 -3.20 1.48 -12.88
N MET A 5 -2.19 2.31 -12.61
CA MET A 5 -0.94 2.33 -13.39
C MET A 5 -0.21 0.98 -13.32
N ALA A 6 -0.13 0.37 -12.14
CA ALA A 6 0.49 -0.94 -11.98
C ALA A 6 -0.27 -2.02 -12.77
N THR A 7 -1.61 -2.02 -12.71
CA THR A 7 -2.41 -2.98 -13.49
C THR A 7 -2.37 -2.73 -15.00
N LYS A 8 -2.26 -1.47 -15.42
CA LYS A 8 -2.14 -1.10 -16.84
C LYS A 8 -0.80 -1.52 -17.42
N ASN A 9 0.29 -1.28 -16.68
CA ASN A 9 1.64 -1.53 -17.17
C ASN A 9 2.13 -2.96 -16.91
N TYR A 10 1.52 -3.69 -15.96
CA TYR A 10 1.94 -5.03 -15.56
C TYR A 10 0.75 -5.99 -15.44
N ILE A 11 0.52 -6.79 -16.49
CA ILE A 11 -0.50 -7.85 -16.52
C ILE A 11 -0.28 -8.86 -15.37
N ALA A 12 0.98 -9.10 -15.02
CA ALA A 12 1.37 -9.95 -13.90
C ALA A 12 0.71 -9.54 -12.57
N THR A 13 0.45 -8.25 -12.34
CA THR A 13 -0.22 -7.76 -11.13
C THR A 13 -1.68 -8.23 -11.05
N SER A 14 -2.36 -8.40 -12.19
CA SER A 14 -3.72 -8.93 -12.23
C SER A 14 -3.76 -10.44 -11.91
N ILE A 15 -2.74 -11.18 -12.36
CA ILE A 15 -2.66 -12.64 -12.21
C ILE A 15 -2.16 -13.03 -10.81
N TYR A 16 -1.02 -12.46 -10.39
CA TYR A 16 -0.34 -12.83 -9.15
C TYR A 16 -0.78 -12.00 -7.95
N GLY A 17 -1.36 -10.81 -8.19
CA GLY A 17 -1.75 -9.87 -7.14
C GLY A 17 -0.60 -8.95 -6.72
N CYS A 18 -0.74 -8.33 -5.54
CA CYS A 18 0.28 -7.45 -4.97
C CYS A 18 0.46 -7.63 -3.46
N SER A 19 1.68 -7.38 -2.99
CA SER A 19 2.02 -7.23 -1.58
C SER A 19 2.34 -5.77 -1.28
N VAL A 20 1.71 -5.21 -0.26
CA VAL A 20 1.84 -3.79 0.09
C VAL A 20 2.73 -3.67 1.32
N PHE A 21 3.72 -2.77 1.26
CA PHE A 21 4.59 -2.44 2.39
C PHE A 21 4.31 -1.00 2.83
N LEU A 22 3.97 -0.81 4.10
CA LEU A 22 3.66 0.48 4.69
C LEU A 22 4.70 0.78 5.76
N ASP A 23 5.63 1.69 5.45
CA ASP A 23 6.57 2.22 6.42
C ASP A 23 5.88 3.26 7.30
N VAL A 24 5.76 2.94 8.59
CA VAL A 24 5.17 3.80 9.62
C VAL A 24 6.22 4.19 10.65
N SER A 25 7.43 4.49 10.20
CA SER A 25 8.45 5.14 11.02
C SER A 25 8.02 6.57 11.41
N ASN A 26 8.12 6.89 12.70
CA ASN A 26 7.82 8.21 13.29
C ASN A 26 6.42 8.83 12.97
N PRO A 27 5.30 8.11 13.21
CA PRO A 27 3.97 8.67 13.04
C PRO A 27 3.70 9.71 14.14
N THR A 28 3.22 10.89 13.77
CA THR A 28 2.79 11.91 14.75
C THR A 28 1.33 11.70 15.14
N MET A 29 0.92 12.13 16.35
CA MET A 29 -0.50 12.15 16.73
C MET A 29 -1.36 12.94 15.74
N ARG A 30 -0.77 13.93 15.04
CA ARG A 30 -1.46 14.70 14.01
C ARG A 30 -1.91 13.82 12.84
N HIS A 31 -1.08 12.85 12.43
CA HIS A 31 -1.46 11.86 11.42
C HIS A 31 -2.58 10.95 11.93
N ALA A 32 -2.52 10.53 13.20
CA ALA A 32 -3.56 9.68 13.79
C ALA A 32 -4.93 10.37 13.85
N ILE A 33 -4.98 11.66 14.20
CA ILE A 33 -6.23 12.43 14.28
C ILE A 33 -6.85 12.67 12.89
N GLN A 34 -6.03 12.73 11.84
CA GLN A 34 -6.52 12.83 10.45
C GLN A 34 -7.22 11.55 9.99
N LEU A 35 -6.86 10.39 10.55
CA LEU A 35 -7.46 9.09 10.24
C LEU A 35 -8.79 8.90 10.98
N ARG A 36 -9.78 9.69 10.60
CA ARG A 36 -11.15 9.56 11.14
C ARG A 36 -11.71 8.16 10.81
N PRO A 37 -12.47 7.53 11.73
CA PRO A 37 -13.00 6.18 11.50
C PRO A 37 -13.76 6.01 10.19
N HIS A 38 -14.54 7.02 9.76
CA HIS A 38 -15.24 6.99 8.48
C HIS A 38 -14.29 6.92 7.27
N LEU A 39 -13.17 7.64 7.30
CA LEU A 39 -12.16 7.58 6.24
C LEU A 39 -11.48 6.21 6.21
N ILE A 40 -11.15 5.64 7.37
CA ILE A 40 -10.57 4.30 7.48
C ILE A 40 -11.55 3.25 6.93
N MET A 41 -12.83 3.35 7.28
CA MET A 41 -13.88 2.47 6.78
C MET A 41 -13.97 2.52 5.26
N ASN A 42 -14.05 3.72 4.68
CA ASN A 42 -14.13 3.88 3.22
C ASN A 42 -12.86 3.33 2.53
N LEU A 43 -11.68 3.58 3.09
CA LEU A 43 -10.41 3.06 2.57
C LEU A 43 -10.40 1.52 2.54
N VAL A 44 -10.78 0.91 3.66
CA VAL A 44 -10.84 -0.55 3.82
C VAL A 44 -11.92 -1.17 2.92
N GLN A 45 -13.07 -0.52 2.74
CA GLN A 45 -14.10 -0.98 1.80
C GLN A 45 -13.62 -0.88 0.35
N THR A 46 -12.98 0.21 -0.03
CA THR A 46 -12.47 0.43 -1.39
C THR A 46 -11.45 -0.65 -1.77
N TRP A 47 -10.51 -0.96 -0.89
CA TRP A 47 -9.49 -1.99 -1.15
C TRP A 47 -10.04 -3.41 -1.13
N GLN A 48 -11.09 -3.69 -0.34
CA GLN A 48 -11.68 -5.03 -0.26
C GLN A 48 -12.64 -5.32 -1.42
N ASN A 49 -13.42 -4.34 -1.85
CA ASN A 49 -14.60 -4.57 -2.69
C ASN A 49 -14.55 -3.83 -4.04
N CYS A 50 -13.75 -2.76 -4.17
CA CYS A 50 -13.80 -1.89 -5.36
C CYS A 50 -12.60 -2.06 -6.29
N TYR A 51 -11.43 -2.49 -5.79
CA TYR A 51 -10.25 -2.70 -6.64
C TYR A 51 -10.15 -4.14 -7.15
N PRO A 52 -9.98 -4.35 -8.47
CA PRO A 52 -9.83 -5.67 -9.08
C PRO A 52 -8.41 -6.25 -8.90
N ILE A 53 -7.78 -6.00 -7.74
CA ILE A 53 -6.42 -6.45 -7.44
C ILE A 53 -6.47 -7.38 -6.23
N ARG A 54 -5.86 -8.56 -6.38
CA ARG A 54 -5.72 -9.51 -5.28
C ARG A 54 -4.60 -9.06 -4.35
N ILE A 55 -4.96 -8.53 -3.18
CA ILE A 55 -4.00 -8.23 -2.11
C ILE A 55 -3.51 -9.53 -1.48
N HIS A 56 -2.23 -9.87 -1.64
CA HIS A 56 -1.62 -11.04 -1.03
C HIS A 56 -1.32 -10.80 0.46
N SER A 57 -0.60 -9.71 0.76
CA SER A 57 -0.23 -9.32 2.11
C SER A 57 -0.18 -7.79 2.26
N ILE A 58 -0.47 -7.31 3.46
CA ILE A 58 -0.28 -5.92 3.89
C ILE A 58 0.72 -5.95 5.03
N ASN A 59 1.93 -5.47 4.78
CA ASN A 59 3.07 -5.51 5.68
C ASN A 59 3.32 -4.12 6.24
N ILE A 60 2.99 -3.91 7.51
CA ILE A 60 3.22 -2.65 8.21
C ILE A 60 4.59 -2.76 8.89
N ILE A 61 5.55 -1.97 8.44
CA ILE A 61 6.95 -2.04 8.89
C ILE A 61 7.32 -0.79 9.71
N ASN A 62 8.33 -0.91 10.56
CA ASN A 62 8.76 0.14 11.48
C ASN A 62 7.64 0.66 12.40
N ALA A 63 6.65 -0.18 12.72
CA ALA A 63 5.54 0.20 13.58
C ALA A 63 6.03 0.45 15.02
N PRO A 64 5.79 1.65 15.60
CA PRO A 64 6.02 1.87 17.00
C PRO A 64 4.88 1.27 17.84
N ASP A 65 5.18 0.93 19.09
CA ASP A 65 4.29 0.17 19.96
C ASP A 65 2.93 0.85 20.21
N TYR A 66 2.86 2.19 20.08
CA TYR A 66 1.63 2.97 20.30
C TYR A 66 0.67 3.02 19.09
N VAL A 67 1.03 2.48 17.93
CA VAL A 67 0.17 2.48 16.72
C VAL A 67 -0.98 1.45 16.82
N ASP A 68 -0.99 0.63 17.86
CA ASP A 68 -2.00 -0.42 18.08
C ASP A 68 -3.45 0.12 18.10
N VAL A 69 -3.69 1.33 18.61
CA VAL A 69 -5.04 1.93 18.61
C VAL A 69 -5.57 2.12 17.19
N VAL A 70 -4.74 2.68 16.31
CA VAL A 70 -5.12 2.91 14.90
C VAL A 70 -5.28 1.56 14.20
N LEU A 71 -4.39 0.61 14.45
CA LEU A 71 -4.47 -0.73 13.86
C LEU A 71 -5.72 -1.49 14.28
N ARG A 72 -6.15 -1.37 15.55
CA ARG A 72 -7.41 -1.96 16.02
C ARG A 72 -8.61 -1.39 15.29
N ILE A 73 -8.64 -0.07 15.04
CA ILE A 73 -9.70 0.57 14.25
C ILE A 73 -9.68 0.04 12.81
N PHE A 74 -8.51 0.00 12.16
CA PHE A 74 -8.35 -0.56 10.82
C PHE A 74 -8.85 -2.00 10.74
N ARG A 75 -8.40 -2.86 11.66
CA ARG A 75 -8.81 -4.27 11.73
C ARG A 75 -10.31 -4.41 11.97
N SER A 76 -10.94 -3.51 12.72
CA SER A 76 -12.38 -3.59 13.02
C SER A 76 -13.26 -3.54 11.76
N PHE A 77 -12.79 -2.86 10.71
CA PHE A 77 -13.50 -2.73 9.43
C PHE A 77 -13.11 -3.81 8.40
N MET A 78 -12.15 -4.68 8.72
CA MET A 78 -11.67 -5.73 7.82
C MET A 78 -12.43 -7.04 8.02
N THR A 79 -12.64 -7.75 6.91
CA THR A 79 -13.06 -9.16 6.93
C THR A 79 -11.98 -10.05 7.57
N GLU A 80 -12.34 -11.22 8.10
CA GLU A 80 -11.37 -12.17 8.68
C GLU A 80 -10.26 -12.56 7.69
N LYS A 81 -10.64 -12.79 6.43
CA LYS A 81 -9.71 -13.07 5.34
C LYS A 81 -8.65 -11.97 5.18
N MET A 82 -9.04 -10.70 5.37
CA MET A 82 -8.13 -9.57 5.24
C MET A 82 -7.29 -9.35 6.49
N LYS A 83 -7.87 -9.53 7.69
CA LYS A 83 -7.12 -9.53 8.95
C LYS A 83 -5.95 -10.51 8.91
N ASN A 84 -6.17 -11.71 8.36
CA ASN A 84 -5.14 -12.75 8.22
C ASN A 84 -3.99 -12.40 7.25
N ARG A 85 -4.18 -11.37 6.41
CA ARG A 85 -3.18 -10.88 5.46
C ARG A 85 -2.45 -9.63 5.96
N VAL A 86 -2.83 -9.08 7.12
CA VAL A 86 -2.17 -7.92 7.72
C VAL A 86 -1.10 -8.40 8.69
N HIS A 87 0.15 -8.08 8.37
CA HIS A 87 1.31 -8.37 9.19
C HIS A 87 1.91 -7.07 9.72
N VAL A 88 2.31 -7.06 10.99
CA VAL A 88 2.87 -5.89 11.66
C VAL A 88 4.25 -6.25 12.16
N TYR A 89 5.23 -5.44 11.76
CA TYR A 89 6.62 -5.61 12.10
C TYR A 89 7.12 -4.36 12.82
N THR A 90 7.66 -4.55 14.01
CA THR A 90 8.36 -3.50 14.73
C THR A 90 9.77 -3.38 14.19
N HIS A 91 10.51 -2.36 14.61
CA HIS A 91 11.92 -2.20 14.24
C HIS A 91 12.78 -3.45 14.58
N ARG A 92 12.35 -4.27 15.55
CA ARG A 92 13.07 -5.51 15.93
C ARG A 92 12.74 -6.69 15.03
N THR A 93 11.53 -6.73 14.45
CA THR A 93 11.05 -7.89 13.70
C THR A 93 11.02 -7.65 12.18
N ILE A 94 11.34 -6.45 11.72
CA ILE A 94 11.34 -6.07 10.30
C ILE A 94 12.21 -6.98 9.42
N GLN A 95 13.33 -7.50 9.93
CA GLN A 95 14.16 -8.44 9.18
C GLN A 95 13.41 -9.73 8.79
N ASN A 96 12.40 -10.13 9.56
CA ASN A 96 11.56 -11.29 9.24
C ASN A 96 10.56 -11.00 8.11
N CYS A 97 10.28 -9.73 7.80
CA CYS A 97 9.35 -9.32 6.75
C CYS A 97 9.91 -9.60 5.34
N PHE A 98 11.22 -9.52 5.18
CA PHE A 98 11.88 -9.54 3.88
C PHE A 98 12.59 -10.85 3.55
N LYS A 99 12.48 -11.89 4.39
CA LYS A 99 13.22 -13.15 4.23
C LYS A 99 12.98 -13.85 2.89
N ASP A 100 11.76 -13.74 2.37
CA ASP A 100 11.35 -14.40 1.13
C ASP A 100 11.46 -13.46 -0.09
N ILE A 101 11.95 -12.23 0.11
CA ILE A 101 12.11 -11.24 -0.96
C ILE A 101 13.58 -11.26 -1.41
N PRO A 102 13.84 -11.47 -2.71
CA PRO A 102 15.18 -11.36 -3.27
C PRO A 102 15.83 -10.01 -2.94
N THR A 103 17.10 -10.02 -2.53
CA THR A 103 17.77 -8.79 -2.07
C THR A 103 18.00 -7.80 -3.21
N ASP A 104 18.08 -8.24 -4.46
CA ASP A 104 18.25 -7.43 -5.66
C ASP A 104 17.01 -6.60 -6.03
N ILE A 105 15.82 -6.98 -5.56
CA ILE A 105 14.59 -6.20 -5.77
C ILE A 105 14.21 -5.36 -4.55
N LEU A 106 14.81 -5.65 -3.39
CA LEU A 106 14.55 -4.92 -2.16
C LEU A 106 15.36 -3.60 -2.15
N PRO A 107 14.74 -2.45 -1.81
CA PRO A 107 15.46 -1.19 -1.73
C PRO A 107 16.62 -1.20 -0.73
N VAL A 108 17.66 -0.43 -1.02
CA VAL A 108 18.86 -0.30 -0.17
C VAL A 108 18.49 0.12 1.26
N GLU A 109 17.56 1.04 1.40
CA GLU A 109 17.10 1.56 2.69
C GLU A 109 16.38 0.51 3.55
N LEU A 110 15.89 -0.57 2.94
CA LEU A 110 15.24 -1.69 3.62
C LEU A 110 16.19 -2.89 3.83
N GLY A 111 17.48 -2.72 3.55
CA GLY A 111 18.52 -3.76 3.72
C GLY A 111 18.73 -4.63 2.48
N GLY A 112 18.24 -4.20 1.32
CA GLY A 112 18.49 -4.86 0.04
C GLY A 112 19.67 -4.26 -0.73
N THR A 113 19.73 -4.63 -2.00
CA THR A 113 20.75 -4.24 -2.99
C THR A 113 20.12 -3.71 -4.29
N GLY A 114 18.80 -3.55 -4.32
CA GLY A 114 18.07 -2.98 -5.45
C GLY A 114 18.14 -1.46 -5.51
N GLU A 115 17.24 -0.87 -6.30
CA GLU A 115 17.11 0.58 -6.43
C GLU A 115 16.77 1.27 -5.11
N THR A 116 17.21 2.51 -4.95
CA THR A 116 16.87 3.31 -3.76
C THR A 116 15.39 3.68 -3.76
N LEU A 117 14.81 3.90 -2.57
CA LEU A 117 13.43 4.40 -2.45
C LEU A 117 13.24 5.73 -3.20
N ARG A 118 14.29 6.55 -3.28
CA ARG A 118 14.27 7.80 -4.05
C ARG A 118 14.14 7.55 -5.55
N GLU A 119 14.96 6.66 -6.11
CA GLU A 119 14.91 6.32 -7.54
C GLU A 119 13.56 5.72 -7.92
N LEU A 120 13.04 4.79 -7.11
CA LEU A 120 11.70 4.22 -7.29
C LEU A 120 10.61 5.30 -7.24
N THR A 121 10.73 6.26 -6.32
CA THR A 121 9.79 7.38 -6.21
C THR A 121 9.81 8.25 -7.47
N GLU A 122 10.99 8.56 -8.00
CA GLU A 122 11.15 9.35 -9.22
C GLU A 122 10.62 8.61 -10.44
N TYR A 123 10.89 7.30 -10.54
CA TYR A 123 10.33 6.43 -11.58
C TYR A 123 8.80 6.46 -11.57
N TRP A 124 8.16 6.20 -10.42
CA TRP A 124 6.69 6.20 -10.34
C TRP A 124 6.09 7.58 -10.59
N LYS A 125 6.72 8.66 -10.14
CA LYS A 125 6.29 10.03 -10.46
C LYS A 125 6.32 10.29 -11.95
N LYS A 126 7.38 9.85 -12.65
CA LYS A 126 7.50 9.98 -14.10
C LYS A 126 6.38 9.22 -14.81
N ILE A 127 6.14 7.96 -14.45
CA ILE A 127 5.06 7.14 -15.03
C ILE A 127 3.69 7.79 -14.83
N ILE A 128 3.39 8.30 -13.62
CA ILE A 128 2.13 9.02 -13.36
C ILE A 128 2.01 10.25 -14.26
N ASN A 129 3.09 11.04 -14.37
CA ASN A 129 3.07 12.27 -15.14
C ASN A 129 2.89 12.02 -16.65
N GLU A 130 3.54 10.98 -17.17
CA GLU A 130 3.41 10.55 -18.58
C GLU A 130 2.01 10.01 -18.90
N ASN A 131 1.29 9.50 -17.90
CA ASN A 131 -0.06 8.97 -18.05
C ASN A 131 -1.15 9.92 -17.51
N ARG A 132 -0.80 11.18 -17.23
CA ARG A 132 -1.70 12.14 -16.59
C ARG A 132 -3.01 12.31 -17.36
N ASP A 133 -2.94 12.46 -18.68
CA ASP A 133 -4.13 12.74 -19.48
C ASP A 133 -5.08 11.53 -19.48
N TRP A 134 -4.54 10.32 -19.62
CA TRP A 134 -5.31 9.08 -19.51
C TRP A 134 -5.98 8.93 -18.13
N LEU A 135 -5.30 9.33 -17.05
CA LEU A 135 -5.87 9.29 -15.69
C LEU A 135 -7.04 10.25 -15.53
N LEU A 136 -6.95 11.43 -16.12
CA LEU A 136 -8.01 12.44 -16.06
C LEU A 136 -9.20 12.06 -16.94
N ASP A 137 -8.95 11.44 -18.09
CA ASP A 137 -10.01 10.96 -18.98
C ASP A 137 -10.82 9.82 -18.34
N GLU A 138 -10.18 8.88 -17.62
CA GLU A 138 -10.91 7.86 -16.84
C GLU A 138 -11.78 8.45 -15.71
N GLU A 139 -11.37 9.57 -15.10
CA GLU A 139 -12.19 10.24 -14.08
C GLU A 139 -13.42 10.89 -14.71
N ASN A 140 -13.28 11.49 -15.91
CA ASN A 140 -14.38 12.12 -16.64
C ASN A 140 -15.42 11.10 -17.16
N ASP A 141 -14.98 9.92 -17.63
CA ASP A 141 -15.89 8.86 -18.09
C ASP A 141 -16.64 8.16 -16.94
N LYS A 142 -16.10 8.18 -15.72
CA LYS A 142 -16.80 7.64 -14.54
C LYS A 142 -17.89 8.59 -14.00
N ASP A 143 -17.78 9.90 -14.26
CA ASP A 143 -18.80 10.88 -13.88
C ASP A 143 -19.92 11.03 -14.93
N SER A 144 -19.72 10.59 -16.18
CA SER A 144 -20.76 10.54 -17.21
C SER A 144 -21.72 9.34 -17.09
N LEU A 145 -21.42 8.40 -16.20
CA LEU A 145 -22.21 7.19 -15.91
C LEU A 145 -23.00 7.25 -14.58
N LYS A 146 -23.08 8.42 -13.93
CA LYS A 146 -23.94 8.66 -12.76
C LYS A 146 -25.29 9.27 -13.14
#